data_AF-A0A7C5U7N3-F1
#
_entry.id   AF-A0A7C5U7N3-F1
#
_cell.length_a   1.000
_cell.length_b   1.000
_cell.length_c   1.000
_cell.angle_alpha   90.00
_cell.angle_beta   90.00
_cell.angle_gamma   90.00
#
_symmetry.space_group_name_H-M   'P 1'
#
loop_
_entity.id
_entity.type
_entity.pdbx_description
1 polymer ?
#
loop_
_entity_poly.entity_id
_entity_poly.type
_entity_poly.pdbx_seq_one_letter_code
_entity_poly.pdbx_strand_id
1 'polypeptide(L)' 'KVTFLLVEHRLDLAIPYVDHVYAMHLGKVIAEGTPQKVLTNSVVVESYLGG' A
#
# COMPACT_ATOMS: atom_id res chain seq x y z
N LYS A 1 1.56 -21.20 -12.55
CA LYS A 1 1.58 -20.14 -11.51
C LYS A 1 1.03 -18.87 -12.13
N VAL A 2 0.20 -18.13 -11.41
CA VAL A 2 -0.42 -16.87 -11.88
C VAL A 2 -0.02 -15.79 -10.90
N THR A 3 0.33 -14.61 -11.43
CA THR A 3 0.67 -13.43 -10.63
C THR A 3 -0.37 -12.36 -10.91
N PHE A 4 -0.85 -11.70 -9.86
CA PHE A 4 -1.81 -10.60 -9.97
C PHE A 4 -1.15 -9.31 -9.53
N LEU A 5 -1.46 -8.24 -10.25
CA LEU A 5 -1.19 -6.87 -9.84
C LEU A 5 -2.54 -6.18 -9.70
N LEU A 6 -2.85 -5.74 -8.48
CA LEU A 6 -4.09 -5.04 -8.17
C LEU A 6 -3.75 -3.58 -7.84
N VAL A 7 -4.54 -2.66 -8.40
CA VAL A 7 -4.49 -1.24 -8.06
C VAL A 7 -5.80 -0.90 -7.36
N GLU A 8 -5.69 -0.47 -6.10
CA GLU A 8 -6.85 -0.18 -5.26
C GLU A 8 -6.63 1.11 -4.44
N HIS A 9 -7.73 1.81 -4.19
CA HIS A 9 -7.75 2.95 -3.27
C HIS A 9 -8.04 2.49 -1.83
N ARG A 10 -8.69 1.33 -1.68
CA ARG A 10 -9.08 0.76 -0.39
C ARG A 10 -8.08 -0.29 0.08
N LEU A 11 -7.03 0.17 0.75
CA LEU A 11 -5.97 -0.68 1.28
C LEU A 11 -6.49 -1.69 2.32
N ASP A 12 -7.51 -1.33 3.10
CA ASP A 12 -8.15 -2.18 4.11
C ASP A 12 -8.68 -3.51 3.54
N LEU A 13 -9.17 -3.49 2.30
CA LEU A 13 -9.75 -4.67 1.65
C LEU A 13 -8.70 -5.54 0.96
N ALA A 14 -7.65 -4.94 0.39
CA ALA A 14 -6.65 -5.67 -0.38
C ALA A 14 -5.56 -6.31 0.52
N ILE A 15 -5.24 -5.68 1.64
CA ILE A 15 -4.10 -6.04 2.50
C ILE A 15 -4.09 -7.49 3.01
N PRO A 16 -5.23 -8.11 3.39
CA PRO A 16 -5.23 -9.50 3.83
C PRO A 16 -4.83 -10.52 2.75
N TYR A 17 -4.84 -10.13 1.47
CA TYR A 17 -4.69 -11.04 0.33
C TYR A 17 -3.42 -10.82 -0.49
N VAL A 18 -2.58 -9.85 -0.11
CA VAL A 18 -1.40 -9.46 -0.89
C VAL A 18 -0.11 -9.76 -0.14
N ASP A 19 0.85 -10.34 -0.85
CA ASP A 19 2.18 -10.64 -0.31
C ASP A 19 3.07 -9.39 -0.22
N HIS A 20 2.82 -8.41 -1.10
CA HIS A 20 3.62 -7.20 -1.25
C HIS A 20 2.75 -6.00 -1.65
N VAL A 21 3.07 -4.83 -1.12
CA VAL A 21 2.33 -3.58 -1.33
C VAL A 21 3.27 -2.48 -1.82
N TYR A 22 2.76 -1.65 -2.71
CA TYR A 22 3.37 -0.39 -3.11
C TYR A 22 2.39 0.75 -2.79
N ALA A 23 2.83 1.75 -2.04
CA ALA A 23 2.06 2.98 -1.80
C ALA A 23 2.62 4.10 -2.67
N MET A 24 1.74 4.82 -3.36
CA MET A 24 2.14 5.87 -4.30
C MET A 24 1.45 7.20 -3.99
N HIS A 25 2.21 8.30 -4.01
CA HIS A 25 1.66 9.65 -3.86
C HIS A 25 2.30 10.58 -4.90
N LEU A 26 1.47 11.37 -5.59
CA LEU A 26 1.91 12.33 -6.62
C LEU A 26 2.85 11.72 -7.68
N GLY A 27 2.51 10.51 -8.15
CA GLY A 27 3.26 9.81 -9.18
C GLY A 27 4.59 9.19 -8.70
N LYS A 28 4.85 9.15 -7.39
CA LYS A 28 6.06 8.55 -6.82
C LYS A 28 5.69 7.44 -5.84
N VAL A 29 6.49 6.37 -5.81
CA VAL A 29 6.41 5.36 -4.74
C VAL A 29 6.98 5.97 -3.46
N ILE A 30 6.16 5.98 -2.40
CA ILE A 30 6.51 6.54 -1.10
C ILE A 30 6.86 5.45 -0.07
N ALA A 31 6.36 4.23 -0.27
CA ALA A 31 6.70 3.07 0.54
C ALA A 31 6.43 1.77 -0.22
N GLU A 32 7.19 0.73 0.10
CA GLU A 32 7.00 -0.62 -0.44
C GLU A 32 7.43 -1.69 0.57
N GLY A 33 6.84 -2.88 0.45
CA GLY A 33 7.18 -4.04 1.28
C GLY A 33 5.96 -4.87 1.69
N THR A 34 6.06 -5.51 2.86
CA THR A 34 4.93 -6.23 3.45
C THR A 34 3.81 -5.27 3.83
N PRO A 35 2.54 -5.71 3.85
CA PRO A 35 1.42 -4.86 4.21
C PRO A 35 1.60 -4.16 5.57
N GLN A 36 2.10 -4.87 6.59
CA GLN A 36 2.32 -4.32 7.93
C GLN A 36 3.37 -3.21 7.94
N LYS A 37 4.43 -3.33 7.13
CA LYS A 37 5.49 -2.32 7.03
C LYS A 37 5.00 -1.06 6.30
N VAL A 38 4.20 -1.24 5.25
CA VAL A 38 3.67 -0.12 4.46
C VAL A 38 2.59 0.64 5.23
N LEU A 39 1.70 -0.06 5.94
CA LEU A 39 0.64 0.57 6.75
C LEU A 39 1.14 1.36 7.95
N THR A 40 2.26 0.96 8.54
CA THR A 40 2.88 1.65 9.68
C THR A 40 3.83 2.77 9.26
N ASN A 41 4.03 2.96 7.94
CA ASN A 41 4.86 4.04 7.43
C ASN A 41 4.15 5.38 7.59
N SER A 42 4.76 6.30 8.34
CA SER A 42 4.20 7.63 8.63
C SER A 42 3.84 8.42 7.38
N VAL A 43 4.65 8.35 6.31
CA VAL A 43 4.39 9.04 5.05
C VAL A 43 3.13 8.50 4.36
N VAL A 44 2.90 7.17 4.46
CA VAL A 44 1.70 6.53 3.90
C VAL A 44 0.47 6.94 4.70
N VAL A 45 0.54 6.92 6.03
CA VAL A 45 -0.54 7.34 6.91
C VAL A 45 -0.94 8.79 6.62
N GLU A 46 0.02 9.72 6.58
CA GLU A 46 -0.24 11.12 6.26
C GLU A 46 -0.83 11.32 4.86
N SER A 47 -0.37 10.54 3.87
CA SER A 47 -0.79 10.68 2.47
C SER A 47 -2.15 10.04 2.13
N TYR A 48 -2.56 8.98 2.84
CA TYR A 48 -3.74 8.17 2.51
C TYR A 48 -4.81 8.15 3.60
N LEU A 49 -4.44 8.24 4.87
CA LEU A 49 -5.37 8.16 5.99
C LEU A 49 -5.72 9.53 6.56
N GLY A 50 -4.95 10.56 6.20
CA GLY A 50 -5.08 11.89 6.80
C GLY A 50 -4.61 11.89 8.24
N GLY A 51 -4.01 13.00 8.69
CA GLY A 51 -3.76 13.22 10.12
C GLY A 51 -5.05 13.23 10.94
#